data_AF-A0A536XYD5-F1
#
_entry.id   AF-A0A536XYD5-F1
#
_cell.length_a   1.000
_cell.length_b   1.000
_cell.length_c   1.000
_cell.angle_alpha   90.00
_cell.angle_beta   90.00
_cell.angle_gamma   90.00
#
_symmetry.space_group_name_H-M   'P 1'
#
loop_
_entity.id
_entity.type
_entity.pdbx_description
1 polymer ?
#
loop_
_entity_poly.entity_id
_entity_poly.type
_entity_poly.pdbx_seq_one_letter_code
_entity_poly.pdbx_strand_id
1 'polypeptide(L)' 'MSEFFAMGGYGFYVWGAYGVSFALLALEVFLLMKRKREAKA' A
#
# COMPACT_ATOMS: atom_id res chain seq x y z
N MET A 1 -3.05 7.54 22.62
CA MET A 1 -2.46 6.92 21.40
C MET A 1 -3.18 5.63 20.99
N SER A 2 -3.60 4.81 21.95
CA SER A 2 -4.43 3.60 21.71
C SER A 2 -5.85 3.91 21.21
N GLU A 3 -6.43 5.08 21.51
CA GLU A 3 -7.80 5.46 21.11
C GLU A 3 -7.99 5.66 19.60
N PHE A 4 -6.92 6.02 18.86
CA PHE A 4 -6.97 6.14 17.40
C PHE A 4 -7.00 4.76 16.70
N PHE A 5 -6.39 3.74 17.31
CA PHE A 5 -6.43 2.36 16.84
C PHE A 5 -7.65 1.61 17.38
N ALA A 6 -8.17 2.04 18.54
CA ALA A 6 -9.32 1.46 19.23
C ALA A 6 -10.63 2.25 19.01
N MET A 7 -10.79 2.93 17.86
CA MET A 7 -12.07 3.51 17.43
C MET A 7 -13.07 2.39 17.05
N GLY A 8 -13.46 1.53 18.00
CA GLY A 8 -14.67 0.70 17.96
C GLY A 8 -14.98 -0.09 16.68
N GLY A 9 -13.99 -0.44 15.84
CA GLY A 9 -14.17 -1.17 14.57
C GLY A 9 -13.84 -0.39 13.28
N TYR A 10 -13.69 0.94 13.31
CA TYR A 10 -13.41 1.75 12.11
C TYR A 10 -11.93 1.87 11.75
N GLY A 11 -11.02 1.62 12.70
CA GLY A 11 -9.58 1.67 12.44
C GLY A 11 -9.14 0.73 11.31
N PHE A 12 -9.78 -0.43 11.20
CA PHE A 12 -9.48 -1.43 10.17
C PHE A 12 -9.85 -0.94 8.75
N TYR A 13 -10.89 -0.12 8.59
CA TYR A 13 -11.26 0.47 7.30
C TYR A 13 -10.23 1.50 6.84
N VAL A 14 -9.82 2.40 7.75
CA VAL A 14 -8.86 3.46 7.44
C VAL A 14 -7.50 2.84 7.13
N TRP A 15 -6.97 2.04 8.06
CA TRP A 15 -5.69 1.36 7.87
C TRP A 15 -5.71 0.35 6.72
N GLY A 16 -6.83 -0.32 6.48
CA GLY A 16 -7.03 -1.18 5.32
C GLY A 16 -6.96 -0.41 4.01
N ALA A 17 -7.65 0.73 3.89
CA ALA A 17 -7.59 1.59 2.72
C ALA A 17 -6.16 2.11 2.47
N TYR A 18 -5.47 2.60 3.51
CA TYR A 18 -4.06 3.00 3.42
C TYR A 18 -3.16 1.84 3.00
N GLY A 19 -3.38 0.64 3.54
CA GLY A 19 -2.64 -0.58 3.18
C GLY A 19 -2.85 -0.98 1.72
N VAL A 20 -4.08 -0.94 1.21
CA VAL A 20 -4.40 -1.23 -0.19
C VAL A 20 -3.78 -0.18 -1.11
N SER A 21 -3.92 1.12 -0.80
CA SER A 21 -3.28 2.18 -1.59
C SER A 21 -1.76 2.03 -1.64
N PHE A 22 -1.13 1.73 -0.49
CA PHE A 22 0.31 1.50 -0.43
C PHE A 22 0.72 0.25 -1.22
N ALA A 23 -0.05 -0.84 -1.14
CA ALA A 23 0.20 -2.06 -1.89
C ALA A 23 0.12 -1.83 -3.41
N LEU A 24 -0.88 -1.06 -3.88
CA LEU A 24 -0.99 -0.70 -5.30
C LEU A 24 0.19 0.14 -5.78
N LEU A 25 0.61 1.14 -4.99
CA LEU A 25 1.80 1.94 -5.31
C LEU A 25 3.08 1.10 -5.35
N ALA A 26 3.27 0.20 -4.38
CA ALA A 26 4.41 -0.70 -4.35
C ALA A 26 4.43 -1.64 -5.56
N LEU A 27 3.27 -2.16 -5.95
CA LEU A 27 3.10 -3.01 -7.12
C LEU A 27 3.41 -2.26 -8.42
N GLU A 28 2.93 -1.03 -8.57
CA GLU A 28 3.24 -0.19 -9.73
C GLU A 28 4.74 0.09 -9.85
N VAL A 29 5.38 0.47 -8.73
CA VAL A 29 6.84 0.67 -8.68
C VAL A 29 7.59 -0.61 -9.01
N PHE A 30 7.15 -1.77 -8.51
CA PHE A 30 7.74 -3.06 -8.81
C PHE A 30 7.64 -3.41 -10.30
N LEU A 31 6.46 -3.23 -10.90
CA LEU A 31 6.25 -3.44 -12.34
C LEU A 31 7.09 -2.49 -13.19
N LEU A 32 7.19 -1.21 -12.80
CA LEU A 32 8.04 -0.24 -13.48
C LEU A 32 9.52 -0.62 -13.39
N MET A 33 9.99 -1.08 -12.24
CA MET A 33 11.37 -1.58 -12.08
C MET A 33 11.63 -2.81 -12.96
N LYS A 34 10.67 -3.74 -13.04
CA LYS A 34 10.77 -4.91 -13.91
C LYS A 34 10.85 -4.53 -15.39
N ARG A 35 9.98 -3.62 -15.85
CA ARG A 35 9.99 -3.11 -17.24
C ARG A 35 11.27 -2.35 -17.57
N LYS A 36 11.79 -1.56 -16.63
CA LYS A 36 13.10 -0.89 -16.81
C LYS A 36 14.25 -1.90 -16.95
N ARG A 37 14.17 -3.06 -16.31
CA ARG A 37 15.14 -4.15 -16.49
C ARG A 37 15.03 -4.81 -17.86
N GLU A 38 13.82 -5.04 -18.35
CA GLU A 38 13.56 -5.61 -19.68
C GLU A 38 13.97 -4.66 -20.82
N ALA A 39 13.77 -3.34 -20.67
CA ALA A 39 14.15 -2.36 -21.69
C ALA A 39 15.66 -2.02 -21.72
N LYS A 40 16.45 -2.49 -20.74
CA LYS A 40 17.91 -2.27 -20.65
C LYS A 40 18.73 -3.51 -21.05
N ALA A 41 18.07 -4.64 -21.33
CA ALA A 41 18.67 -5.87 -21.85
C ALA A 41 18.57 -5.90 -23.37
#